data_AF-A0A0L6HX77-F1
#
_entry.id   AF-A0A0L6HX77-F1
#
_cell.length_a   1.000
_cell.length_b   1.000
_cell.length_c   1.000
_cell.angle_alpha   90.00
_cell.angle_beta   90.00
_cell.angle_gamma   90.00
#
_symmetry.space_group_name_H-M   'P 1'
#
loop_
_entity.id
_entity.type
_entity.pdbx_description
1 polymer ?
#
loop_
_entity_poly.entity_id
_entity_poly.type
_entity_poly.pdbx_seq_one_letter_code
_entity_poly.pdbx_strand_id
1 'polypeptide(L)'
;MSDVRLVDLMYRGEFDEAIEVARPFTPDEIYNQILRDDDRHLITAGPCDEFIRRWYETIDSPYLRAEAADCFVSAFTTQLAPVPNGEYIGAYLRTASLRDLIQKVSSALLGIEIRDLEETPEHPLDPDSARRWRKAGRILAALDLPEPVSPIAPPDDEWIDWSEVSRPT
;
A
#
# COMPACT_ATOMS: atom_id res chain seq x y z
N MET A 1 19.33 27.58 4.14
CA MET A 1 18.58 26.69 5.05
C MET A 1 19.19 25.31 4.87
N SER A 2 19.64 24.63 5.94
CA SER A 2 20.12 23.25 5.77
C SER A 2 18.96 22.44 5.25
N ASP A 3 19.17 21.71 4.16
CA ASP A 3 18.17 20.84 3.56
C ASP A 3 17.87 19.72 4.57
N VAL A 4 16.74 19.82 5.28
CA VAL A 4 16.38 18.82 6.29
C VAL A 4 15.86 17.60 5.53
N ARG A 5 16.54 16.46 5.69
CA ARG A 5 16.16 15.22 5.01
C ARG A 5 14.87 14.66 5.61
N LEU A 6 14.05 14.05 4.77
CA LEU A 6 12.83 13.31 5.18
C LEU A 6 13.08 12.40 6.38
N VAL A 7 14.14 11.59 6.30
CA VAL A 7 14.49 10.63 7.34
C VAL A 7 14.83 11.32 8.67
N ASP A 8 15.39 12.52 8.65
CA ASP A 8 15.70 13.24 9.90
C ASP A 8 14.44 13.68 10.63
N LEU A 9 13.41 14.10 9.89
CA LEU A 9 12.10 14.46 10.46
C LEU A 9 11.42 13.23 11.05
N MET A 10 11.41 12.11 10.30
CA MET A 10 10.82 10.83 10.75
C MET A 10 11.40 10.37 12.09
N TYR A 11 12.73 10.34 12.22
CA TYR A 11 13.38 9.86 13.44
C TYR A 11 13.35 10.87 14.59
N ARG A 12 12.97 12.13 14.35
CA ARG A 12 12.61 13.10 15.40
C ARG A 12 11.15 12.99 15.84
N GLY A 13 10.34 12.20 15.14
CA GLY A 13 8.89 12.11 15.36
C GLY A 13 8.10 13.28 14.75
N GLU A 14 8.72 14.07 13.88
CA GLU A 14 8.12 15.22 13.19
C GLU A 14 7.34 14.73 11.95
N PHE A 15 6.39 13.79 12.14
CA PHE A 15 5.73 13.06 11.06
C PHE A 15 4.90 13.92 10.12
N ASP A 16 4.23 14.95 10.63
CA ASP A 16 3.40 15.83 9.79
C ASP A 16 4.28 16.63 8.81
N GLU A 17 5.44 17.11 9.29
CA GLU A 17 6.42 17.80 8.44
C GLU A 17 7.09 16.82 7.47
N ALA A 18 7.40 15.59 7.92
CA ALA A 18 7.91 14.53 7.07
C ALA A 18 6.94 14.21 5.90
N ILE A 19 5.64 14.14 6.17
CA ILE A 19 4.60 13.91 5.15
C ILE A 19 4.55 15.06 4.15
N GLU A 20 4.63 16.31 4.61
CA GLU A 20 4.68 17.48 3.71
C GLU A 20 5.93 17.46 2.82
N VAL A 21 7.10 17.12 3.39
CA VAL A 21 8.34 16.92 2.62
C VAL A 21 8.23 15.74 1.66
N ALA A 22 7.43 14.72 1.99
CA ALA A 22 7.24 13.53 1.16
C ALA A 22 6.35 13.76 -0.07
N ARG A 23 5.49 14.79 -0.07
CA ARG A 23 4.50 15.08 -1.13
C ARG A 23 5.02 15.07 -2.58
N PRO A 24 6.19 15.66 -2.91
CA PRO A 24 6.66 15.69 -4.29
C PRO A 24 7.27 14.36 -4.75
N PHE A 25 7.50 13.42 -3.85
CA PHE A 25 8.18 12.16 -4.17
C PHE A 25 7.19 11.05 -4.53
N THR A 26 7.63 10.19 -5.45
CA THR A 26 6.97 8.93 -5.77
C THR A 26 7.17 7.90 -4.65
N PRO A 27 6.33 6.85 -4.57
CA PRO A 27 6.52 5.78 -3.61
C PRO A 27 7.90 5.11 -3.65
N ASP A 28 8.47 4.93 -4.84
CA ASP A 28 9.82 4.37 -5.02
C ASP A 28 10.92 5.31 -4.50
N GLU A 29 10.81 6.62 -4.76
CA GLU A 29 11.75 7.61 -4.21
C GLU A 29 11.70 7.66 -2.68
N ILE A 30 10.51 7.54 -2.09
CA ILE A 30 10.34 7.47 -0.63
C ILE A 30 10.94 6.17 -0.10
N TYR A 31 10.66 5.04 -0.73
CA TYR A 31 11.27 3.75 -0.38
C TYR A 31 12.79 3.83 -0.38
N ASN A 32 13.38 4.38 -1.44
CA ASN A 32 14.82 4.53 -1.55
C ASN A 32 15.37 5.42 -0.43
N GLN A 33 14.75 6.58 -0.18
CA GLN A 33 15.21 7.49 0.86
C GLN A 33 15.16 6.88 2.28
N ILE A 34 14.11 6.13 2.63
CA ILE A 34 13.88 5.70 4.02
C ILE A 34 14.35 4.27 4.32
N LEU A 35 14.54 3.42 3.29
CA LEU A 35 14.95 2.02 3.45
C LEU A 35 16.24 1.63 2.70
N ARG A 36 16.64 2.36 1.66
CA ARG A 36 17.83 2.03 0.86
C ARG A 36 19.02 2.93 1.15
N ASP A 37 18.77 4.23 1.27
CA ASP A 37 19.77 5.27 1.43
C ASP A 37 20.00 5.64 2.91
N ASP A 38 19.27 4.99 3.82
CA ASP A 38 19.38 5.19 5.27
C ASP A 38 19.13 3.89 6.05
N ASP A 39 20.07 3.54 6.92
CA ASP A 39 20.08 2.27 7.67
C ASP A 39 19.45 2.37 9.07
N ARG A 40 18.93 3.55 9.48
CA ARG A 40 18.39 3.72 10.85
C ARG A 40 17.23 2.75 11.15
N HIS A 41 16.53 2.30 10.13
CA HIS A 41 15.41 1.36 10.27
C HIS A 41 15.87 -0.02 10.78
N LEU A 42 17.14 -0.38 10.53
CA LEU A 42 17.77 -1.59 11.06
C LEU A 42 18.01 -1.53 12.57
N ILE A 43 18.11 -0.31 13.14
CA ILE A 43 18.30 -0.10 14.58
C ILE A 43 16.94 0.05 15.26
N THR A 44 16.04 0.85 14.68
CA THR A 44 14.69 1.05 15.19
C THR A 44 13.69 1.24 14.05
N ALA A 45 12.89 0.20 13.81
CA ALA A 45 11.92 0.17 12.73
C ALA A 45 10.67 1.03 13.02
N GLY A 46 10.41 1.37 14.29
CA GLY A 46 9.18 2.04 14.73
C GLY A 46 8.89 3.37 14.01
N PRO A 47 9.85 4.32 13.93
CA PRO A 47 9.64 5.57 13.19
C PRO A 47 9.38 5.36 11.69
N CYS A 48 9.95 4.31 11.10
CA CYS A 48 9.74 3.99 9.69
C CYS A 48 8.33 3.43 9.45
N ASP A 49 7.88 2.48 10.27
CA ASP A 49 6.52 1.95 10.26
C ASP A 49 5.47 3.06 10.42
N GLU A 50 5.60 3.87 11.48
CA GLU A 50 4.65 4.94 11.78
C GLU A 50 4.54 5.94 10.62
N PHE A 51 5.67 6.34 10.04
CA PHE A 51 5.69 7.21 8.87
C PHE A 51 5.00 6.57 7.68
N ILE A 52 5.34 5.32 7.32
CA ILE A 52 4.77 4.64 6.16
C ILE A 52 3.24 4.57 6.29
N ARG A 53 2.74 4.20 7.48
CA ARG A 53 1.30 4.09 7.72
C ARG A 53 0.58 5.43 7.57
N ARG A 54 1.09 6.49 8.20
CA ARG A 54 0.48 7.83 8.10
C ARG A 54 0.56 8.39 6.69
N TRP A 55 1.73 8.30 6.05
CA TRP A 55 1.92 8.78 4.69
C TRP A 55 1.00 8.04 3.71
N TYR A 56 0.90 6.71 3.81
CA TYR A 56 0.00 5.90 2.99
C TYR A 56 -1.46 6.34 3.10
N GLU A 57 -1.93 6.68 4.30
CA GLU A 57 -3.30 7.18 4.53
C GLU A 57 -3.58 8.52 3.83
N THR A 58 -2.54 9.32 3.54
CA THR A 58 -2.68 10.61 2.82
C THR A 58 -2.76 10.47 1.30
N ILE A 59 -2.50 9.29 0.73
CA ILE A 59 -2.48 9.10 -0.72
C ILE A 59 -3.91 8.94 -1.23
N ASP A 60 -4.49 9.98 -1.81
CA ASP A 60 -5.88 9.93 -2.31
C ASP A 60 -6.06 9.13 -3.61
N SER A 61 -5.01 9.04 -4.44
CA SER A 61 -5.08 8.34 -5.73
C SER A 61 -5.03 6.82 -5.52
N PRO A 62 -6.06 6.05 -5.95
CA PRO A 62 -6.05 4.59 -5.83
C PRO A 62 -4.89 3.91 -6.56
N TYR A 63 -4.41 4.53 -7.66
CA TYR A 63 -3.26 4.04 -8.42
C TYR A 63 -1.95 4.19 -7.63
N LEU A 64 -1.69 5.40 -7.11
CA LEU A 64 -0.49 5.67 -6.32
C LEU A 64 -0.52 4.92 -4.98
N ARG A 65 -1.69 4.71 -4.41
CA ARG A 65 -1.88 3.94 -3.18
C ARG A 65 -1.55 2.46 -3.42
N ALA A 66 -1.96 1.89 -4.55
CA ALA A 66 -1.60 0.52 -4.93
C ALA A 66 -0.10 0.37 -5.22
N GLU A 67 0.50 1.35 -5.88
CA GLU A 67 1.95 1.40 -6.11
C GLU A 67 2.71 1.47 -4.77
N ALA A 68 2.31 2.36 -3.86
CA ALA A 68 2.88 2.45 -2.53
C ALA A 68 2.75 1.14 -1.74
N ALA A 69 1.60 0.48 -1.78
CA ALA A 69 1.43 -0.81 -1.13
C ALA A 69 2.37 -1.88 -1.70
N ASP A 70 2.62 -1.89 -3.01
CA ASP A 70 3.55 -2.84 -3.62
C ASP A 70 5.00 -2.55 -3.24
N CYS A 71 5.41 -1.27 -3.19
CA CYS A 71 6.73 -0.85 -2.73
C CYS A 71 7.02 -1.28 -1.29
N PHE A 72 6.03 -1.16 -0.39
CA PHE A 72 6.27 -1.34 1.05
C PHE A 72 5.85 -2.71 1.60
N VAL A 73 5.10 -3.53 0.85
CA VAL A 73 4.68 -4.87 1.32
C VAL A 73 5.86 -5.74 1.71
N SER A 74 6.90 -5.78 0.86
CA SER A 74 8.08 -6.60 1.14
C SER A 74 8.89 -6.02 2.29
N ALA A 75 8.88 -4.70 2.48
CA ALA A 75 9.58 -4.06 3.58
C ALA A 75 9.04 -4.54 4.93
N PHE A 76 7.70 -4.62 5.07
CA PHE A 76 7.06 -5.12 6.28
C PHE A 76 7.37 -6.59 6.63
N THR A 77 7.75 -7.41 5.65
CA THR A 77 8.15 -8.81 5.86
C THR A 77 9.66 -9.03 5.87
N THR A 78 10.46 -7.98 5.60
CA THR A 78 11.93 -8.08 5.52
C THR A 78 12.62 -7.01 6.36
N GLN A 79 12.73 -5.77 5.85
CA GLN A 79 13.47 -4.66 6.47
C GLN A 79 12.83 -4.16 7.77
N LEU A 80 11.51 -4.30 7.90
CA LEU A 80 10.71 -3.89 9.05
C LEU A 80 10.15 -5.11 9.80
N ALA A 81 10.73 -6.31 9.63
CA ALA A 81 10.29 -7.53 10.30
C ALA A 81 10.16 -7.44 11.84
N PRO A 82 10.95 -6.61 12.57
CA PRO A 82 10.74 -6.40 14.01
C PRO A 82 9.42 -5.68 14.38
N VAL A 83 8.72 -5.08 13.41
CA VAL A 83 7.42 -4.44 13.65
C VAL A 83 6.38 -5.51 13.97
N PRO A 84 5.71 -5.44 15.14
CA PRO A 84 4.65 -6.38 15.48
C PRO A 84 3.57 -6.42 14.40
N ASN A 85 3.24 -7.62 13.93
CA ASN A 85 2.25 -7.87 12.88
C ASN A 85 2.58 -7.22 11.52
N GLY A 86 3.86 -6.94 11.23
CA GLY A 86 4.29 -6.35 9.96
C GLY A 86 3.72 -7.08 8.73
N GLU A 87 3.77 -8.41 8.72
CA GLU A 87 3.21 -9.23 7.62
C GLU A 87 1.72 -8.97 7.35
N TYR A 88 0.91 -8.80 8.41
CA TYR A 88 -0.51 -8.50 8.30
C TYR A 88 -0.74 -7.06 7.85
N ILE A 89 0.08 -6.11 8.34
CA ILE A 89 0.04 -4.70 7.90
C ILE A 89 0.30 -4.64 6.39
N GLY A 90 1.39 -5.24 5.91
CA GLY A 90 1.69 -5.29 4.49
C GLY A 90 0.58 -5.94 3.66
N ALA A 91 0.13 -7.13 4.07
CA ALA A 91 -0.94 -7.85 3.37
C ALA A 91 -2.25 -7.03 3.30
N TYR A 92 -2.61 -6.34 4.39
CA TYR A 92 -3.76 -5.44 4.44
C TYR A 92 -3.61 -4.28 3.46
N LEU A 93 -2.49 -3.55 3.49
CA LEU A 93 -2.23 -2.41 2.60
C LEU A 93 -2.39 -2.82 1.13
N ARG A 94 -1.78 -3.94 0.72
CA ARG A 94 -1.87 -4.46 -0.64
C ARG A 94 -3.28 -4.88 -1.03
N THR A 95 -3.97 -5.62 -0.15
CA THR A 95 -5.31 -6.11 -0.46
C THR A 95 -6.32 -4.96 -0.55
N ALA A 96 -6.26 -4.00 0.37
CA ALA A 96 -7.15 -2.85 0.41
C ALA A 96 -6.94 -1.93 -0.81
N SER A 97 -5.69 -1.60 -1.14
CA SER A 97 -5.38 -0.75 -2.30
C SER A 97 -5.74 -1.39 -3.64
N LEU A 98 -5.46 -2.68 -3.83
CA LEU A 98 -5.84 -3.38 -5.07
C LEU A 98 -7.36 -3.44 -5.25
N ARG A 99 -8.12 -3.61 -4.16
CA ARG A 99 -9.58 -3.56 -4.21
C ARG A 99 -10.08 -2.18 -4.63
N ASP A 100 -9.56 -1.11 -4.02
CA ASP A 100 -9.89 0.27 -4.36
C ASP A 100 -9.55 0.59 -5.83
N LEU A 101 -8.36 0.15 -6.29
CA LEU A 101 -7.93 0.29 -7.67
C LEU A 101 -8.87 -0.45 -8.65
N ILE A 102 -9.20 -1.71 -8.37
CA ILE A 102 -10.13 -2.50 -9.21
C ILE A 102 -11.50 -1.83 -9.26
N GLN A 103 -11.98 -1.31 -8.14
CA GLN A 103 -13.25 -0.58 -8.08
C GLN A 103 -13.21 0.70 -8.90
N LYS A 104 -12.14 1.50 -8.79
CA LYS A 104 -11.95 2.73 -9.55
C LYS A 104 -11.85 2.47 -11.05
N VAL A 105 -11.05 1.48 -11.45
CA VAL A 105 -10.94 1.03 -12.85
C VAL A 105 -12.29 0.57 -13.35
N SER A 106 -12.97 -0.35 -12.64
CA SER A 106 -14.29 -0.84 -13.04
C SER A 106 -15.32 0.29 -13.21
N SER A 107 -15.30 1.28 -12.31
CA SER A 107 -16.18 2.45 -12.37
C SER A 107 -15.87 3.32 -13.59
N ALA A 108 -14.59 3.57 -13.90
CA ALA A 108 -14.20 4.29 -15.11
C ALA A 108 -14.62 3.53 -16.37
N LEU A 109 -14.43 2.20 -16.40
CA LEU A 109 -14.80 1.35 -17.53
C LEU A 109 -16.31 1.27 -17.79
N LEU A 110 -17.12 1.38 -16.74
CA LEU A 110 -18.58 1.35 -16.81
C LEU A 110 -19.20 2.75 -16.87
N GLY A 111 -18.41 3.80 -16.65
CA GLY A 111 -18.84 5.19 -16.60
C GLY A 111 -19.11 5.80 -17.97
N ILE A 112 -19.79 6.96 -17.97
CA ILE A 112 -20.09 7.73 -19.19
C ILE A 112 -18.82 8.21 -19.91
N GLU A 113 -17.71 8.35 -19.19
CA GLU A 113 -16.46 8.94 -19.69
C GLU A 113 -15.77 8.07 -20.76
N ILE A 114 -15.97 6.74 -20.77
CA ILE A 114 -15.51 5.87 -21.86
C ILE A 114 -16.52 5.83 -23.02
N ARG A 115 -17.77 6.22 -22.79
CA ARG A 115 -18.74 6.47 -23.86
C ARG A 115 -18.56 7.83 -24.57
N ASP A 116 -17.50 8.59 -24.27
CA ASP A 116 -17.34 9.96 -24.80
C ASP A 116 -15.95 10.23 -25.41
N LEU A 117 -14.98 9.31 -25.36
CA LEU A 117 -13.62 9.60 -25.86
C LEU A 117 -13.43 9.37 -27.36
N GLU A 118 -14.34 8.64 -28.02
CA GLU A 118 -14.43 8.55 -29.50
C GLU A 118 -15.88 8.68 -30.03
N GLU A 119 -16.87 8.79 -29.13
CA GLU A 119 -18.29 8.69 -29.43
C GLU A 119 -18.92 10.09 -29.45
N THR A 120 -19.32 10.55 -30.63
CA THR A 120 -20.47 11.46 -30.74
C THR A 120 -21.70 10.59 -31.04
N PRO A 121 -22.95 11.07 -30.80
CA PRO A 121 -24.18 10.33 -31.10
C PRO A 121 -24.30 9.79 -32.55
N GLU A 122 -23.41 10.22 -33.44
CA GLU A 122 -23.34 9.89 -34.86
C GLU A 122 -22.47 8.65 -35.15
N HIS A 123 -21.64 8.19 -34.20
CA HIS A 123 -20.71 7.05 -34.36
C HIS A 123 -20.71 6.11 -33.16
N PRO A 124 -21.58 5.09 -33.12
CA PRO A 124 -21.56 4.09 -32.05
C PRO A 124 -20.29 3.23 -32.09
N LEU A 125 -19.83 2.74 -30.93
CA LEU A 125 -18.73 1.77 -30.82
C LEU A 125 -18.90 0.64 -31.83
N ASP A 126 -17.81 0.30 -32.49
CA ASP A 126 -17.81 -0.89 -33.34
C ASP A 126 -18.13 -2.15 -32.51
N PRO A 127 -18.75 -3.17 -33.11
CA PRO A 127 -19.16 -4.37 -32.40
C PRO A 127 -18.02 -5.13 -31.70
N ASP A 128 -16.78 -5.04 -32.19
CA ASP A 128 -15.62 -5.70 -31.59
C ASP A 128 -15.15 -4.98 -30.34
N SER A 129 -15.08 -3.65 -30.37
CA SER A 129 -14.78 -2.84 -29.19
C SER A 129 -15.84 -3.04 -28.09
N ALA A 130 -17.12 -3.03 -28.46
CA ALA A 130 -18.20 -3.33 -27.52
C ALA A 130 -18.12 -4.76 -26.94
N ARG A 131 -17.68 -5.75 -27.73
CA ARG A 131 -17.44 -7.12 -27.25
C ARG A 131 -16.26 -7.19 -26.28
N ARG A 132 -15.14 -6.51 -26.57
CA ARG A 132 -13.96 -6.47 -25.70
C ARG A 132 -14.29 -5.83 -24.35
N TRP A 133 -15.04 -4.74 -24.35
CA TRP A 133 -15.51 -4.09 -23.13
C TRP A 133 -16.44 -4.96 -22.30
N ARG A 134 -17.43 -5.62 -22.92
CA ARG A 134 -18.28 -6.59 -22.21
C ARG A 134 -17.47 -7.75 -21.62
N LYS A 135 -16.42 -8.20 -22.30
CA LYS A 135 -15.52 -9.25 -21.80
C LYS A 135 -14.71 -8.77 -20.60
N ALA A 136 -14.14 -7.57 -20.66
CA ALA A 136 -13.42 -6.96 -19.55
C ALA A 136 -14.33 -6.78 -18.32
N GLY A 137 -15.55 -6.25 -18.51
CA GLY A 137 -16.53 -6.11 -17.43
C GLY A 137 -16.93 -7.44 -16.79
N ARG A 138 -17.08 -8.52 -17.57
CA ARG A 138 -17.34 -9.87 -17.02
C ARG A 138 -16.17 -10.44 -16.23
N ILE A 139 -14.93 -10.20 -16.68
CA ILE A 139 -13.73 -10.64 -15.97
C ILE A 139 -13.64 -9.92 -14.63
N LEU A 140 -13.82 -8.60 -14.61
CA LEU A 140 -13.81 -7.80 -13.39
C LEU A 140 -14.93 -8.20 -12.43
N ALA A 141 -16.15 -8.43 -12.94
CA ALA A 141 -17.29 -8.87 -12.13
C ALA A 141 -17.14 -10.29 -11.57
N ALA A 142 -16.24 -11.11 -12.12
CA ALA A 142 -15.98 -12.47 -11.66
C ALA A 142 -14.80 -12.56 -10.67
N LEU A 143 -14.12 -11.44 -10.38
CA LEU A 143 -13.05 -11.41 -9.38
C LEU A 143 -13.66 -11.50 -7.98
N ASP A 144 -13.46 -12.63 -7.31
CA ASP A 144 -13.72 -12.79 -5.88
C ASP A 144 -12.47 -12.37 -5.11
N LEU A 145 -12.49 -11.14 -4.58
CA LEU A 145 -11.38 -10.60 -3.80
C LEU A 145 -11.60 -10.92 -2.33
N PRO A 146 -10.61 -11.48 -1.61
CA PRO A 146 -10.71 -11.76 -0.18
C PRO A 146 -10.92 -10.44 0.58
N GLU A 147 -11.78 -10.46 1.61
CA GLU A 147 -12.00 -9.27 2.44
C GLU A 147 -10.67 -8.81 3.04
N PRO A 148 -10.39 -7.50 3.04
CA PRO A 148 -9.21 -6.98 3.72
C PRO A 148 -9.40 -7.22 5.22
N VAL A 149 -8.59 -8.10 5.79
CA VAL A 149 -8.57 -8.32 7.23
C VAL A 149 -7.73 -7.22 7.83
N SER A 150 -8.36 -6.29 8.56
CA SER A 150 -7.62 -5.31 9.35
C SER A 150 -6.64 -6.05 10.27
N PRO A 151 -5.41 -5.56 10.46
CA PRO A 151 -4.45 -6.20 11.35
C PRO A 151 -4.99 -6.17 12.79
N ILE A 152 -5.65 -7.26 13.18
CA ILE A 152 -5.95 -7.63 14.56
C ILE A 152 -5.09 -8.87 14.79
N ALA A 153 -4.20 -8.81 15.78
CA ALA A 153 -3.37 -9.96 16.13
C ALA A 153 -4.26 -11.19 16.37
N PRO A 154 -3.83 -12.40 16.00
CA PRO A 154 -4.37 -13.57 16.67
C PRO A 154 -4.25 -13.34 18.19
N PRO A 155 -5.23 -13.75 19.00
CA PRO A 155 -5.06 -13.72 20.46
C PRO A 155 -3.71 -14.37 20.79
N ASP A 156 -3.02 -13.83 21.80
CA ASP A 156 -1.75 -14.38 22.29
C ASP A 156 -1.96 -15.87 22.62
N ASP A 157 -1.75 -16.76 21.65
CA ASP A 157 -1.66 -18.19 21.87
C ASP A 157 -0.38 -18.36 22.68
N GLU A 158 -0.57 -18.47 23.99
CA GLU A 158 0.35 -18.86 25.05
C GLU A 158 1.81 -18.54 24.74
N TRP A 159 2.31 -17.46 25.32
CA TRP A 159 3.73 -17.19 25.49
C TRP A 159 4.44 -18.48 25.94
N ILE A 160 5.10 -19.18 25.02
CA ILE A 160 5.96 -20.32 25.39
C ILE A 160 7.12 -19.69 26.16
N ASP A 161 7.13 -19.90 27.47
CA ASP A 161 8.27 -19.54 28.31
C ASP A 161 9.45 -20.46 27.97
N TRP A 162 10.26 -20.02 27.00
CA TRP A 162 11.49 -20.70 26.61
C TRP A 162 12.53 -20.78 27.74
N SER A 163 12.32 -20.09 28.87
CA SER A 163 13.15 -20.24 30.06
C SER A 163 12.92 -21.56 30.81
N GLU A 164 11.79 -22.26 30.56
CA GLU A 164 11.53 -23.60 31.10
C GLU A 164 12.07 -24.74 30.22
N VAL A 165 12.34 -24.48 28.93
CA VAL A 165 12.77 -25.52 27.97
C VAL A 165 14.26 -25.89 28.11
N SER A 166 15.03 -25.14 28.90
CA SER A 166 16.49 -25.33 29.03
C SER A 166 16.98 -25.79 30.40
N ARG A 167 16.16 -26.46 31.22
CA ARG A 167 16.69 -27.16 32.41
C ARG A 167 17.11 -28.59 32.03
N PRO A 168 18.42 -28.92 32.00
CA PRO A 168 18.83 -30.31 31.93
C PRO A 168 18.50 -30.98 33.27
N THR A 169 17.78 -32.09 33.22
CA THR A 169 17.72 -33.07 34.31
C THR A 169 19.05 -33.75 34.53
#